data_AF-H0C480-F1
#
_entry.id   AF-H0C480-F1
#
_cell.length_a   1.000
_cell.length_b   1.000
_cell.length_c   1.000
_cell.angle_alpha   90.00
_cell.angle_beta   90.00
_cell.angle_gamma   90.00
#
_symmetry.space_group_name_H-M   'P 1'
#
loop_
_entity.id
_entity.type
_entity.pdbx_description
1 polymer ?
#
loop_
_entity_poly.entity_id
_entity_poly.type
_entity_poly.pdbx_seq_one_letter_code
_entity_poly.pdbx_strand_id
1 'polypeptide(L)'
;MTRADLSPAHRSLRTAKRQALGLLLLVTAVFIATSVVERGLVLNCIKAIAEAAMVGALADWFAVVALFRKPLGLPIPHTAVIARNQERIGRNLAAFVRDKFLDVPSLVALIRRHDPAERLAQWLLAPGNTALLGHQATRLVSAALETVQDAQVERFIQKAARALIGQVDMSRALAAVLDTLTHNGRHQALLDDVLGKLIELLKNEDTRAWVAQTIVLWLKKDHPRTEKLLPSDWLGDKGSALLARALESLMADVAANPQHALRAQFDVAVQRFIERLRSDPEWERKGEEVRTWLQTDATVGGYVQTLWLDLRGALQRDLADADSVLARQVGKLGLWLGESLAGDAALRQSFNDRLERWVEDLAPDVSAFIAQHIEETVRRWDTEEMTDLIEVNIGKDLQYIRINGTVVGGLIGLVLFAVSHAGEIWRAVVGG
;
A
#
# COMPACT_ATOMS: atom_id res chain seq x y z
N MET A 1 -16.73 -35.16 10.92
CA MET A 1 -17.87 -34.36 10.45
C MET A 1 -18.95 -35.30 9.97
N THR A 2 -20.10 -35.23 10.62
CA THR A 2 -21.28 -36.11 10.46
C THR A 2 -21.95 -35.88 9.11
N ARG A 3 -22.51 -36.95 8.54
CA ARG A 3 -23.05 -37.14 7.17
C ARG A 3 -24.25 -36.25 6.74
N ALA A 4 -24.45 -35.07 7.32
CA ALA A 4 -25.76 -34.40 7.32
C ALA A 4 -25.87 -33.00 6.69
N ASP A 5 -24.85 -32.46 6.00
CA ASP A 5 -25.03 -31.26 5.15
C ASP A 5 -24.36 -31.46 3.78
N LEU A 6 -24.93 -32.36 2.98
CA LEU A 6 -24.62 -32.37 1.56
C LEU A 6 -25.31 -31.15 0.94
N SER A 7 -24.52 -30.23 0.39
CA SER A 7 -25.01 -29.09 -0.37
C SER A 7 -26.12 -29.53 -1.35
N PRO A 8 -27.11 -28.67 -1.66
CA PRO A 8 -28.17 -29.01 -2.62
C PRO A 8 -27.63 -29.60 -3.93
N ALA A 9 -26.43 -29.18 -4.37
CA ALA A 9 -25.73 -29.73 -5.52
C ALA A 9 -25.39 -31.23 -5.35
N HIS A 10 -24.77 -31.64 -4.24
CA HIS A 10 -24.46 -33.06 -3.97
C HIS A 10 -25.72 -33.94 -3.92
N ARG A 11 -26.82 -33.45 -3.35
CA ARG A 11 -28.10 -34.20 -3.33
C ARG A 11 -28.66 -34.40 -4.73
N SER A 12 -28.58 -33.36 -5.57
CA SER A 12 -29.03 -33.44 -6.95
C SER A 12 -28.20 -34.45 -7.77
N LEU A 13 -26.87 -34.44 -7.63
CA LEU A 13 -25.98 -35.39 -8.27
C LEU A 13 -26.28 -36.84 -7.84
N ARG A 14 -26.47 -37.08 -6.53
CA ARG A 14 -26.79 -38.43 -6.03
C ARG A 14 -28.11 -38.96 -6.60
N THR A 15 -29.10 -38.08 -6.75
CA THR A 15 -30.40 -38.43 -7.34
C THR A 15 -30.25 -38.78 -8.81
N ALA A 16 -29.53 -37.97 -9.58
CA ALA A 16 -29.25 -38.23 -10.99
C ALA A 16 -28.48 -39.55 -11.20
N LYS A 17 -27.45 -39.81 -10.38
CA LYS A 17 -26.69 -41.08 -10.39
C LYS A 17 -27.60 -42.28 -10.14
N ARG A 18 -28.53 -42.17 -9.18
CA ARG A 18 -29.52 -43.21 -8.87
C ARG A 18 -30.50 -43.45 -10.01
N GLN A 19 -30.97 -42.40 -10.66
CA GLN A 19 -31.87 -42.50 -11.82
C GLN A 19 -31.18 -43.21 -12.99
N ALA A 20 -29.97 -42.77 -13.35
CA ALA A 20 -29.21 -43.39 -14.44
C ALA A 20 -28.84 -44.86 -14.13
N LEU A 21 -28.49 -45.17 -12.89
CA LEU A 21 -28.24 -46.55 -12.46
C LEU A 21 -29.53 -47.39 -12.47
N GLY A 22 -30.64 -46.84 -12.00
CA GLY A 22 -31.94 -47.52 -12.00
C GLY A 22 -32.41 -47.84 -13.41
N LEU A 23 -32.21 -46.93 -14.37
CA LEU A 23 -32.51 -47.18 -15.77
C LEU A 23 -31.62 -48.27 -16.37
N LEU A 24 -30.31 -48.27 -16.08
CA LEU A 24 -29.41 -49.36 -16.51
C LEU A 24 -29.89 -50.71 -15.97
N LEU A 25 -30.19 -50.80 -14.68
CA LEU A 25 -30.66 -52.03 -14.04
C LEU A 25 -32.00 -52.51 -14.64
N LEU A 26 -32.92 -51.59 -14.93
CA LEU A 26 -34.19 -51.90 -15.58
C LEU A 26 -33.95 -52.53 -16.95
N VAL A 27 -33.14 -51.90 -17.80
CA VAL A 27 -32.86 -52.39 -19.15
C VAL A 27 -32.12 -53.73 -19.12
N THR A 28 -31.16 -53.91 -18.21
CA THR A 28 -30.50 -55.20 -17.98
C THR A 28 -31.48 -56.27 -17.53
N ALA A 29 -32.42 -55.95 -16.63
CA ALA A 29 -33.45 -56.90 -16.21
C ALA A 29 -34.37 -57.31 -17.36
N VAL A 30 -34.79 -56.35 -18.21
CA VAL A 30 -35.57 -56.63 -19.43
C VAL A 30 -34.79 -57.53 -20.39
N PHE A 31 -33.50 -57.27 -20.60
CA PHE A 31 -32.63 -58.11 -21.43
C PHE A 31 -32.52 -59.55 -20.90
N ILE A 32 -32.32 -59.72 -19.58
CA ILE A 32 -32.23 -61.04 -18.95
C ILE A 32 -33.57 -61.78 -19.07
N ALA A 33 -34.68 -61.13 -18.70
CA ALA A 33 -36.01 -61.73 -18.73
C ALA A 33 -36.41 -62.18 -20.15
N THR A 34 -36.13 -61.35 -21.17
CA THR A 34 -36.38 -61.69 -22.56
C THR A 34 -35.41 -62.72 -23.14
N SER A 35 -34.27 -62.97 -22.49
CA SER A 35 -33.31 -63.98 -22.92
C SER A 35 -33.66 -65.40 -22.43
N VAL A 36 -34.47 -65.53 -21.38
CA VAL A 36 -34.82 -66.82 -20.76
C VAL A 36 -36.14 -67.40 -21.29
N VAL A 37 -36.99 -66.58 -21.95
CA VAL A 37 -38.30 -66.98 -22.48
C VAL A 37 -38.23 -67.28 -24.00
N GLU A 38 -38.91 -68.34 -24.48
CA GLU A 38 -38.88 -68.74 -25.90
C GLU A 38 -39.83 -67.92 -26.83
N ARG A 39 -39.19 -67.33 -27.85
CA ARG A 39 -39.54 -67.16 -29.29
C ARG A 39 -40.91 -66.61 -29.69
N GLY A 40 -40.97 -65.28 -29.75
CA GLY A 40 -41.85 -64.52 -30.67
C GLY A 40 -41.11 -63.32 -31.26
N LEU A 41 -41.49 -62.85 -32.46
CA LEU A 41 -40.85 -61.70 -33.13
C LEU A 41 -40.84 -60.43 -32.25
N VAL A 42 -41.92 -60.19 -31.50
CA VAL A 42 -42.03 -59.06 -30.57
C VAL A 42 -41.05 -59.19 -29.40
N LEU A 43 -40.91 -60.39 -28.84
CA LEU A 43 -39.96 -60.65 -27.75
C LEU A 43 -38.51 -60.50 -28.22
N ASN A 44 -38.19 -60.94 -29.43
CA ASN A 44 -36.88 -60.73 -30.04
C ASN A 44 -36.59 -59.24 -30.31
N CYS A 45 -37.61 -58.48 -30.70
CA CYS A 45 -37.50 -57.03 -30.86
C CYS A 45 -37.18 -56.33 -29.54
N ILE A 46 -37.94 -56.64 -28.48
CA ILE A 46 -37.71 -56.07 -27.13
C ILE A 46 -36.33 -56.47 -26.62
N LYS A 47 -35.89 -57.71 -26.87
CA LYS A 47 -34.54 -58.16 -26.52
C LYS A 47 -33.47 -57.33 -27.23
N ALA A 48 -33.59 -57.10 -28.54
CA ALA A 48 -32.63 -56.31 -29.30
C ALA A 48 -32.58 -54.84 -28.85
N ILE A 49 -33.75 -54.25 -28.54
CA ILE A 49 -33.84 -52.91 -27.95
C ILE A 49 -33.13 -52.87 -26.59
N ALA A 50 -33.42 -53.85 -25.72
CA ALA A 50 -32.85 -53.90 -24.38
C ALA A 50 -31.34 -54.15 -24.41
N GLU A 51 -30.85 -55.01 -25.32
CA GLU A 51 -29.43 -55.28 -25.53
C GLU A 51 -28.70 -54.01 -25.97
N ALA A 52 -29.20 -53.33 -27.00
CA ALA A 52 -28.58 -52.11 -27.51
C ALA A 52 -28.66 -50.94 -26.51
N ALA A 53 -29.79 -50.81 -25.80
CA ALA A 53 -29.94 -49.84 -24.71
C ALA A 53 -28.98 -50.12 -23.55
N MET A 54 -28.77 -51.38 -23.17
CA MET A 54 -27.82 -51.79 -22.13
C MET A 54 -26.39 -51.47 -22.54
N VAL A 55 -26.00 -51.79 -23.77
CA VAL A 55 -24.66 -51.49 -24.30
C VAL A 55 -24.41 -49.98 -24.32
N GLY A 56 -25.38 -49.18 -24.80
CA GLY A 56 -25.28 -47.72 -24.78
C GLY A 56 -25.13 -47.15 -23.37
N ALA A 57 -25.94 -47.64 -22.43
CA ALA A 57 -25.89 -47.25 -21.03
C ALA A 57 -24.56 -47.61 -20.33
N LEU A 58 -23.94 -48.74 -20.70
CA LEU A 58 -22.64 -49.19 -20.19
C LEU A 58 -21.48 -48.39 -20.81
N ALA A 59 -21.54 -48.10 -22.12
CA ALA A 59 -20.54 -47.30 -22.80
C ALA A 59 -20.45 -45.88 -22.22
N ASP A 60 -21.60 -45.23 -22.03
CA ASP A 60 -21.64 -43.90 -21.43
C ASP A 60 -21.27 -43.91 -19.94
N TRP A 61 -21.65 -44.97 -19.21
CA TRP A 61 -21.17 -45.15 -17.83
C TRP A 61 -19.64 -45.19 -17.79
N PHE A 62 -19.03 -45.97 -18.67
CA PHE A 62 -17.58 -46.06 -18.76
C PHE A 62 -16.95 -44.70 -19.08
N ALA A 63 -17.49 -43.97 -20.06
CA ALA A 63 -16.98 -42.65 -20.45
C ALA A 63 -17.05 -41.62 -19.31
N VAL A 64 -18.20 -41.53 -18.62
CA VAL A 64 -18.39 -40.61 -17.50
C VAL A 64 -17.51 -40.98 -16.32
N VAL A 65 -17.41 -42.27 -15.97
CA VAL A 65 -16.52 -42.70 -14.89
C VAL A 65 -15.06 -42.44 -15.24
N ALA A 66 -14.64 -42.75 -16.47
CA ALA A 66 -13.28 -42.52 -16.95
C ALA A 66 -12.87 -41.04 -16.97
N LEU A 67 -13.83 -40.12 -17.03
CA LEU A 67 -13.54 -38.68 -16.93
C LEU A 67 -13.01 -38.30 -15.54
N PHE A 68 -13.61 -38.86 -14.48
CA PHE A 68 -13.32 -38.49 -13.09
C PHE A 68 -12.40 -39.48 -12.38
N ARG A 69 -12.60 -40.78 -12.56
CA ARG A 69 -12.00 -41.85 -11.74
C ARG A 69 -11.57 -43.04 -12.61
N LYS A 70 -10.87 -44.00 -12.01
CA LYS A 70 -10.55 -45.28 -12.66
C LYS A 70 -11.78 -46.20 -12.58
N PRO A 71 -12.33 -46.68 -13.70
CA PRO A 71 -13.48 -47.58 -13.68
C PRO A 71 -13.11 -48.89 -12.97
N LEU A 72 -13.91 -49.31 -11.99
CA LEU A 72 -13.68 -50.49 -11.15
C LEU A 72 -12.30 -50.52 -10.44
N GLY A 73 -11.59 -49.39 -10.36
CA GLY A 73 -10.22 -49.33 -9.84
C GLY A 73 -9.15 -49.89 -10.77
N LEU A 74 -9.50 -50.29 -12.01
CA LEU A 74 -8.57 -50.91 -12.95
C LEU A 74 -7.64 -49.86 -13.61
N PRO A 75 -6.36 -50.18 -13.86
CA PRO A 75 -5.40 -49.28 -14.49
C PRO A 75 -5.61 -49.24 -16.02
N ILE A 76 -6.75 -48.74 -16.45
CA ILE A 76 -7.07 -48.58 -17.89
C ILE A 76 -6.42 -47.28 -18.39
N PRO A 77 -5.70 -47.30 -19.54
CA PRO A 77 -5.10 -46.10 -20.11
C PRO A 77 -6.18 -45.06 -20.44
N HIS A 78 -5.82 -43.78 -20.37
CA HIS A 78 -6.72 -42.65 -20.65
C HIS A 78 -7.98 -42.54 -19.76
N THR A 79 -7.92 -43.06 -18.53
CA THR A 79 -8.96 -42.84 -17.50
C THR A 79 -8.49 -41.84 -16.44
N ALA A 80 -9.41 -41.41 -15.56
CA ALA A 80 -9.23 -40.29 -14.63
C ALA A 80 -8.69 -39.03 -15.35
N VAL A 81 -9.31 -38.66 -16.47
CA VAL A 81 -8.82 -37.61 -17.38
C VAL A 81 -8.67 -36.26 -16.68
N ILE A 82 -9.62 -35.86 -15.84
CA ILE A 82 -9.56 -34.59 -15.10
C ILE A 82 -8.38 -34.62 -14.12
N ALA A 83 -8.31 -35.66 -13.29
CA ALA A 83 -7.23 -35.86 -12.33
C ALA A 83 -5.85 -35.82 -12.99
N ARG A 84 -5.67 -36.53 -14.11
CA ARG A 84 -4.40 -36.59 -14.85
C ARG A 84 -4.02 -35.25 -15.50
N ASN A 85 -4.99 -34.40 -15.83
CA ASN A 85 -4.76 -33.12 -16.51
C ASN A 85 -4.85 -31.91 -15.58
N GLN A 86 -4.87 -32.10 -14.26
CA GLN A 86 -4.99 -31.01 -13.26
C GLN A 86 -4.02 -29.86 -13.55
N GLU A 87 -2.72 -30.13 -13.72
CA GLU A 87 -1.74 -29.08 -13.99
C GLU A 87 -2.02 -28.31 -15.29
N ARG A 88 -2.43 -29.03 -16.34
CA ARG A 88 -2.77 -28.41 -17.63
C ARG A 88 -4.00 -27.52 -17.51
N ILE A 89 -5.00 -27.96 -16.74
CA ILE A 89 -6.20 -27.16 -16.44
C ILE A 89 -5.79 -25.90 -15.67
N GLY A 90 -4.91 -26.02 -14.67
CA GLY A 90 -4.39 -24.88 -13.91
C GLY A 90 -3.66 -23.86 -14.78
N ARG A 91 -2.74 -24.30 -15.64
CA ARG A 91 -2.03 -23.43 -16.60
C ARG A 91 -2.97 -22.71 -17.55
N ASN A 92 -3.94 -23.43 -18.12
CA ASN A 92 -4.90 -22.84 -19.05
C ASN A 92 -5.82 -21.83 -18.36
N LEU A 93 -6.25 -22.12 -17.13
CA LEU A 93 -7.06 -21.20 -16.33
C LEU A 93 -6.28 -19.93 -15.99
N ALA A 94 -5.02 -20.07 -15.57
CA ALA A 94 -4.13 -18.95 -15.29
C ALA A 94 -3.93 -18.06 -16.52
N ALA A 95 -3.62 -18.65 -17.68
CA ALA A 95 -3.49 -17.93 -18.94
C ALA A 95 -4.81 -17.24 -19.34
N PHE A 96 -5.94 -17.91 -19.17
CA PHE A 96 -7.25 -17.34 -19.47
C PHE A 96 -7.56 -16.11 -18.59
N VAL A 97 -7.31 -16.17 -17.28
CA VAL A 97 -7.52 -15.03 -16.38
C VAL A 97 -6.59 -13.87 -16.76
N ARG A 98 -5.32 -14.15 -17.02
CA ARG A 98 -4.33 -13.15 -17.46
C ARG A 98 -4.75 -12.45 -18.75
N ASP A 99 -5.13 -13.23 -19.77
CA ASP A 99 -5.31 -12.74 -21.13
C ASP A 99 -6.73 -12.21 -21.42
N LYS A 100 -7.72 -12.52 -20.56
CA LYS A 100 -9.13 -12.13 -20.77
C LYS A 100 -9.72 -11.24 -19.68
N PHE A 101 -9.18 -11.28 -18.47
CA PHE A 101 -9.71 -10.49 -17.34
C PHE A 101 -8.75 -9.42 -16.89
N LEU A 102 -7.45 -9.67 -16.99
CA LEU A 102 -6.40 -8.79 -16.50
C LEU A 102 -5.49 -8.27 -17.64
N ASP A 103 -5.97 -8.31 -18.89
CA ASP A 103 -5.27 -7.64 -19.97
C ASP A 103 -5.38 -6.12 -19.83
N VAL A 104 -4.34 -5.42 -20.26
CA VAL A 104 -4.23 -3.96 -20.13
C VAL A 104 -5.46 -3.24 -20.71
N PRO A 105 -5.91 -3.55 -21.95
CA PRO A 105 -7.11 -2.92 -22.51
C PRO A 105 -8.36 -3.10 -21.65
N SER A 106 -8.62 -4.31 -21.13
CA SER A 106 -9.77 -4.57 -20.26
C SER A 106 -9.71 -3.79 -18.95
N LEU A 107 -8.54 -3.69 -18.32
CA LEU A 107 -8.38 -2.92 -17.08
C LEU A 107 -8.53 -1.42 -17.29
N VAL A 108 -7.99 -0.87 -18.38
CA VAL A 108 -8.17 0.54 -18.74
C VAL A 108 -9.63 0.84 -19.05
N ALA A 109 -10.30 -0.04 -19.81
CA ALA A 109 -11.74 0.10 -20.08
C ALA A 109 -12.57 0.06 -18.78
N LEU A 110 -12.16 -0.75 -17.80
CA LEU A 110 -12.81 -0.83 -16.49
C LEU A 110 -12.68 0.48 -15.71
N ILE A 111 -11.49 1.10 -15.73
CA ILE A 111 -11.23 2.41 -15.10
C ILE A 111 -12.13 3.48 -15.75
N ARG A 112 -12.11 3.58 -17.08
CA ARG A 112 -12.90 4.56 -17.83
C ARG A 112 -14.39 4.45 -17.56
N ARG A 113 -14.90 3.22 -17.39
CA ARG A 113 -16.32 2.98 -17.13
C ARG A 113 -16.76 3.41 -15.73
N HIS A 114 -15.87 3.38 -14.74
CA HIS A 114 -16.26 3.51 -13.34
C HIS A 114 -15.82 4.80 -12.65
N ASP A 115 -15.06 5.66 -13.35
CA ASP A 115 -14.53 6.94 -12.84
C ASP A 115 -14.03 6.83 -11.38
N PRO A 116 -12.83 6.26 -11.17
CA PRO A 116 -12.31 6.03 -9.84
C PRO A 116 -12.13 7.32 -9.03
N ALA A 117 -11.85 8.46 -9.68
CA ALA A 117 -11.77 9.76 -9.01
C ALA A 117 -13.10 10.15 -8.38
N GLU A 118 -14.21 10.05 -9.13
CA GLU A 118 -15.56 10.31 -8.66
C GLU A 118 -15.93 9.40 -7.47
N ARG A 119 -15.69 8.09 -7.61
CA ARG A 119 -15.97 7.12 -6.55
C ARG A 119 -15.16 7.38 -5.29
N LEU A 120 -13.89 7.74 -5.43
CA LEU A 120 -13.03 8.10 -4.31
C LEU A 120 -13.54 9.36 -3.62
N ALA A 121 -13.95 10.38 -4.37
CA ALA A 121 -14.53 11.60 -3.83
C ALA A 121 -15.81 11.32 -3.03
N GLN A 122 -16.74 10.57 -3.62
CA GLN A 122 -17.99 10.17 -2.96
C GLN A 122 -17.74 9.35 -1.69
N TRP A 123 -16.77 8.45 -1.72
CA TRP A 123 -16.39 7.66 -0.54
C TRP A 123 -15.77 8.55 0.55
N LEU A 124 -14.87 9.48 0.21
CA LEU A 124 -14.26 10.40 1.18
C LEU A 124 -15.26 11.39 1.78
N LEU A 125 -16.27 11.82 1.03
CA LEU A 125 -17.29 12.76 1.51
C LEU A 125 -18.40 12.08 2.35
N ALA A 126 -18.53 10.76 2.27
CA ALA A 126 -19.54 10.04 3.04
C ALA A 126 -19.25 10.10 4.57
N PRO A 127 -20.29 10.24 5.40
CA PRO A 127 -20.13 10.41 6.84
C PRO A 127 -19.43 9.20 7.47
N GLY A 128 -18.39 9.45 8.25
CA GLY A 128 -17.62 8.42 8.97
C GLY A 128 -16.45 7.80 8.19
N ASN A 129 -16.40 7.93 6.86
CA ASN A 129 -15.33 7.30 6.06
C ASN A 129 -13.95 7.94 6.27
N THR A 130 -13.88 9.27 6.49
CA THR A 130 -12.62 9.95 6.82
C THR A 130 -12.11 9.58 8.22
N ALA A 131 -13.01 9.27 9.16
CA ALA A 131 -12.64 8.73 10.45
C ALA A 131 -12.10 7.31 10.33
N LEU A 132 -12.75 6.46 9.52
CA LEU A 132 -12.25 5.12 9.19
C LEU A 132 -10.86 5.17 8.52
N LEU A 133 -10.66 6.09 7.57
CA LEU A 133 -9.36 6.34 6.93
C LEU A 133 -8.30 6.72 7.98
N GLY A 134 -8.65 7.63 8.89
CA GLY A 134 -7.79 8.03 10.00
C GLY A 134 -7.38 6.85 10.89
N HIS A 135 -8.34 6.05 11.35
CA HIS A 135 -8.07 4.87 12.17
C HIS A 135 -7.29 3.78 11.44
N GLN A 136 -7.53 3.59 10.13
CA GLN A 136 -6.76 2.62 9.36
C GLN A 136 -5.32 3.10 9.16
N ALA A 137 -5.12 4.40 8.93
CA ALA A 137 -3.79 4.99 8.86
C ALA A 137 -3.04 4.85 10.19
N THR A 138 -3.68 5.11 11.34
CA THR A 138 -3.01 4.90 12.64
C THR A 138 -2.63 3.44 12.86
N ARG A 139 -3.49 2.48 12.51
CA ARG A 139 -3.17 1.04 12.58
C ARG A 139 -1.97 0.67 11.70
N LEU A 140 -1.92 1.17 10.47
CA LEU A 140 -0.80 0.91 9.55
C LEU A 140 0.50 1.51 10.08
N VAL A 141 0.46 2.75 10.58
CA VAL A 141 1.64 3.41 11.17
C VAL A 141 2.07 2.70 12.45
N SER A 142 1.13 2.23 13.29
CA SER A 142 1.45 1.46 14.50
C SER A 142 2.13 0.13 14.14
N ALA A 143 1.56 -0.63 13.21
CA ALA A 143 2.16 -1.89 12.75
C ALA A 143 3.55 -1.65 12.13
N ALA A 144 3.71 -0.60 11.33
CA ALA A 144 5.01 -0.22 10.79
C ALA A 144 6.00 0.11 11.92
N LEU A 145 5.59 0.88 12.93
CA LEU A 145 6.44 1.29 14.05
C LEU A 145 6.84 0.13 14.98
N GLU A 146 6.01 -0.92 15.05
CA GLU A 146 6.28 -2.16 15.80
C GLU A 146 7.22 -3.12 15.03
N THR A 147 7.05 -3.23 13.71
CA THR A 147 7.89 -4.13 12.88
C THR A 147 9.33 -3.64 12.72
N VAL A 148 9.55 -2.36 12.93
CA VAL A 148 10.81 -1.69 12.64
C VAL A 148 11.73 -1.73 13.86
N GLN A 149 12.88 -2.38 13.73
CA GLN A 149 13.88 -2.53 14.81
C GLN A 149 14.55 -1.19 15.14
N ASP A 150 14.50 -0.80 16.41
CA ASP A 150 15.00 0.47 16.95
C ASP A 150 16.44 0.78 16.51
N ALA A 151 17.32 -0.21 16.59
CA ALA A 151 18.74 -0.03 16.30
C ALA A 151 19.05 0.26 14.81
N GLN A 152 18.22 -0.23 13.87
CA GLN A 152 18.44 -0.02 12.44
C GLN A 152 17.97 1.37 12.02
N VAL A 153 16.82 1.81 12.54
CA VAL A 153 16.32 3.16 12.27
C VAL A 153 17.19 4.21 12.90
N GLU A 154 17.65 3.98 14.13
CA GLU A 154 18.53 4.92 14.80
C GLU A 154 19.80 5.19 13.96
N ARG A 155 20.44 4.12 13.45
CA ARG A 155 21.59 4.25 12.55
C ARG A 155 21.23 4.95 11.25
N PHE A 156 20.07 4.66 10.70
CA PHE A 156 19.59 5.31 9.48
C PHE A 156 19.37 6.81 9.69
N ILE A 157 18.71 7.21 10.78
CA ILE A 157 18.45 8.61 11.13
C ILE A 157 19.74 9.35 11.41
N GLN A 158 20.67 8.75 12.16
CA GLN A 158 22.00 9.35 12.39
C GLN A 158 22.74 9.56 11.06
N LYS A 159 22.69 8.57 10.15
CA LYS A 159 23.30 8.68 8.83
C LYS A 159 22.62 9.75 7.97
N ALA A 160 21.29 9.82 7.97
CA ALA A 160 20.51 10.81 7.25
C ALA A 160 20.78 12.22 7.78
N ALA A 161 20.77 12.42 9.10
CA ALA A 161 21.10 13.69 9.74
C ALA A 161 22.52 14.15 9.38
N ARG A 162 23.52 13.27 9.46
CA ARG A 162 24.90 13.58 9.05
C ARG A 162 25.01 13.91 7.57
N ALA A 163 24.25 13.22 6.71
CA ALA A 163 24.22 13.48 5.27
C ALA A 163 23.54 14.81 4.92
N LEU A 164 22.52 15.21 5.69
CA LEU A 164 21.82 16.50 5.56
C LEU A 164 22.60 17.68 6.17
N ILE A 165 23.44 17.44 7.17
CA ILE A 165 24.42 18.43 7.70
C ILE A 165 25.64 18.53 6.77
N GLY A 166 26.00 17.41 6.12
CA GLY A 166 26.67 17.46 4.81
C GLY A 166 25.79 18.24 3.83
N GLN A 167 26.09 18.51 2.57
CA GLN A 167 25.16 19.24 1.67
C GLN A 167 24.80 20.70 2.05
N VAL A 168 24.59 21.08 3.32
CA VAL A 168 24.31 22.46 3.74
C VAL A 168 25.60 23.21 3.94
N ASP A 169 25.77 24.29 3.18
CA ASP A 169 26.81 25.30 3.42
C ASP A 169 26.37 26.16 4.61
N MET A 170 27.01 25.94 5.76
CA MET A 170 26.66 26.60 7.03
C MET A 170 26.84 28.12 6.96
N SER A 171 27.84 28.58 6.21
CA SER A 171 28.12 30.02 6.06
C SER A 171 27.01 30.69 5.27
N ARG A 172 26.59 30.09 4.16
CA ARG A 172 25.46 30.59 3.35
C ARG A 172 24.12 30.46 4.05
N ALA A 173 23.89 29.37 4.78
CA ALA A 173 22.66 29.16 5.55
C ALA A 173 22.51 30.24 6.64
N LEU A 174 23.58 30.51 7.39
CA LEU A 174 23.60 31.58 8.39
C LEU A 174 23.40 32.96 7.75
N ALA A 175 24.03 33.22 6.60
CA ALA A 175 23.83 34.45 5.85
C ALA A 175 22.38 34.61 5.39
N ALA A 176 21.72 33.53 4.93
CA ALA A 176 20.32 33.58 4.50
C ALA A 176 19.37 33.85 5.68
N VAL A 177 19.59 33.22 6.82
CA VAL A 177 18.81 33.48 8.05
C VAL A 177 18.99 34.93 8.51
N LEU A 178 20.23 35.40 8.62
CA LEU A 178 20.54 36.78 9.03
C LEU A 178 20.00 37.81 8.04
N ASP A 179 20.07 37.55 6.73
CA ASP A 179 19.47 38.41 5.70
C ASP A 179 17.94 38.48 5.84
N THR A 180 17.28 37.35 6.10
CA THR A 180 15.82 37.32 6.31
C THR A 180 15.41 38.03 7.60
N LEU A 181 16.20 37.91 8.66
CA LEU A 181 15.97 38.57 9.95
C LEU A 181 16.31 40.06 9.92
N THR A 182 17.17 40.50 9.01
CA THR A 182 17.54 41.92 8.85
C THR A 182 16.74 42.62 7.74
N HIS A 183 16.04 41.84 6.90
CA HIS A 183 15.13 42.35 5.88
C HIS A 183 14.05 43.25 6.51
N ASN A 184 13.83 44.41 5.90
CA ASN A 184 12.92 45.46 6.40
C ASN A 184 13.27 46.02 7.80
N GLY A 185 14.53 45.90 8.25
CA GLY A 185 14.99 46.52 9.49
C GLY A 185 14.55 45.80 10.77
N ARG A 186 14.07 44.55 10.68
CA ARG A 186 13.58 43.80 11.85
C ARG A 186 14.63 43.56 12.93
N HIS A 187 15.91 43.57 12.58
CA HIS A 187 17.03 43.50 13.52
C HIS A 187 17.17 44.74 14.41
N GLN A 188 16.56 45.88 14.04
CA GLN A 188 16.49 47.07 14.90
C GLN A 188 15.61 46.81 16.13
N ALA A 189 14.54 46.02 16.01
CA ALA A 189 13.72 45.65 17.17
C ALA A 189 14.49 44.78 18.18
N LEU A 190 15.33 43.86 17.69
CA LEU A 190 16.24 43.10 18.55
C LEU A 190 17.31 43.99 19.19
N LEU A 191 17.82 44.99 18.46
CA LEU A 191 18.74 45.98 19.00
C LEU A 191 18.08 46.79 20.12
N ASP A 192 16.81 47.18 19.96
CA ASP A 192 16.04 47.88 20.99
C ASP A 192 15.94 47.06 22.28
N ASP A 193 15.59 45.76 22.17
CA ASP A 193 15.49 44.86 23.33
C ASP A 193 16.85 44.69 24.05
N VAL A 194 17.94 44.57 23.28
CA VAL A 194 19.29 44.43 23.83
C VAL A 194 19.75 45.72 24.50
N LEU A 195 19.57 46.87 23.85
CA LEU A 195 19.88 48.17 24.43
C LEU A 195 19.07 48.41 25.70
N GLY A 196 17.78 48.07 25.71
CA GLY A 196 16.91 48.15 26.88
C GLY A 196 17.46 47.35 28.07
N LYS A 197 17.82 46.07 27.86
CA LYS A 197 18.41 45.23 28.90
C LYS A 197 19.78 45.74 29.36
N LEU A 198 20.62 46.23 28.45
CA LEU A 198 21.93 46.77 28.82
C LEU A 198 21.80 48.06 29.64
N ILE A 199 20.87 48.94 29.29
CA ILE A 199 20.55 50.13 30.07
C ILE A 199 20.03 49.73 31.46
N GLU A 200 19.16 48.72 31.55
CA GLU A 200 18.66 48.20 32.82
C GLU A 200 19.79 47.64 33.70
N LEU A 201 20.69 46.85 33.12
CA LEU A 201 21.88 46.34 33.81
C LEU A 201 22.81 47.47 34.28
N LEU A 202 23.00 48.53 33.47
CA LEU A 202 23.83 49.68 33.82
C LEU A 202 23.19 50.62 34.86
N LYS A 203 21.88 50.51 35.10
CA LYS A 203 21.20 51.19 36.21
C LYS A 203 21.51 50.55 37.55
N ASN A 204 21.88 49.27 37.58
CA ASN A 204 22.32 48.59 38.80
C ASN A 204 23.67 49.15 39.26
N GLU A 205 23.74 49.55 40.53
CA GLU A 205 24.88 50.29 41.08
C GLU A 205 26.16 49.44 41.11
N ASP A 206 26.04 48.15 41.39
CA ASP A 206 27.14 47.19 41.37
C ASP A 206 27.72 46.99 39.96
N THR A 207 26.84 46.84 38.96
CA THR A 207 27.25 46.67 37.55
C THR A 207 27.88 47.95 37.01
N ARG A 208 27.32 49.11 37.36
CA ARG A 208 27.90 50.42 37.00
C ARG A 208 29.30 50.59 37.59
N ALA A 209 29.49 50.27 38.88
CA ALA A 209 30.79 50.33 39.53
C ALA A 209 31.80 49.36 38.90
N TRP A 210 31.37 48.15 38.58
CA TRP A 210 32.20 47.15 37.91
C TRP A 210 32.63 47.58 36.50
N VAL A 211 31.70 48.10 35.68
CA VAL A 211 32.00 48.63 34.34
C VAL A 211 32.96 49.82 34.43
N ALA A 212 32.71 50.73 35.36
CA ALA A 212 33.56 51.88 35.61
C ALA A 212 35.01 51.47 35.95
N GLN A 213 35.19 50.51 36.87
CA GLN A 213 36.50 49.97 37.22
C GLN A 213 37.17 49.24 36.05
N THR A 214 36.40 48.48 35.27
CA THR A 214 36.89 47.73 34.10
C THR A 214 37.42 48.66 33.02
N ILE A 215 36.73 49.77 32.76
CA ILE A 215 37.18 50.80 31.81
C ILE A 215 38.49 51.43 32.27
N VAL A 216 38.62 51.76 33.57
CA VAL A 216 39.89 52.28 34.12
C VAL A 216 41.01 51.25 33.98
N LEU A 217 40.73 49.97 34.27
CA LEU A 217 41.72 48.90 34.15
C LEU A 217 42.20 48.70 32.70
N TRP A 218 41.27 48.74 31.74
CA TRP A 218 41.57 48.67 30.32
C TRP A 218 42.42 49.85 29.86
N LEU A 219 42.07 51.07 30.28
CA LEU A 219 42.80 52.28 29.93
C LEU A 219 44.25 52.24 30.45
N LYS A 220 44.46 51.76 31.67
CA LYS A 220 45.79 51.55 32.26
C LYS A 220 46.63 50.52 31.51
N LYS A 221 45.98 49.48 30.96
CA LYS A 221 46.66 48.37 30.27
C LYS A 221 47.03 48.69 28.82
N ASP A 222 46.09 49.18 28.02
CA ASP A 222 46.27 49.34 26.57
C ASP A 222 46.74 50.75 26.17
N HIS A 223 46.51 51.76 27.03
CA HIS A 223 46.80 53.16 26.73
C HIS A 223 47.62 53.88 27.83
N PRO A 224 48.81 53.39 28.20
CA PRO A 224 49.60 53.89 29.32
C PRO A 224 50.15 55.32 29.13
N ARG A 225 50.20 55.83 27.88
CA ARG A 225 50.59 57.22 27.60
C ARG A 225 49.45 58.19 27.89
N THR A 226 48.22 57.78 27.64
CA THR A 226 47.01 58.57 27.84
C THR A 226 46.68 58.68 29.33
N GLU A 227 46.97 57.62 30.10
CA GLU A 227 46.92 57.63 31.57
C GLU A 227 47.76 58.75 32.19
N LYS A 228 49.00 58.94 31.72
CA LYS A 228 49.93 59.97 32.25
C LYS A 228 49.52 61.41 31.93
N LEU A 229 48.64 61.62 30.96
CA LEU A 229 48.14 62.93 30.53
C LEU A 229 46.79 63.30 31.17
N LEU A 230 46.11 62.34 31.79
CA LEU A 230 44.80 62.54 32.41
C LEU A 230 44.95 62.98 33.88
N PRO A 231 44.14 63.94 34.37
CA PRO A 231 44.10 64.30 35.77
C PRO A 231 43.75 63.07 36.64
N SER A 232 44.37 62.93 37.81
CA SER A 232 44.13 61.83 38.76
C SER A 232 42.66 61.71 39.19
N ASP A 233 41.90 62.82 39.18
CA ASP A 233 40.45 62.83 39.44
C ASP A 233 39.62 62.09 38.38
N TRP A 234 40.13 61.98 37.15
CA TRP A 234 39.49 61.27 36.04
C TRP A 234 39.65 59.74 36.14
N LEU A 235 40.75 59.30 36.79
CA LEU A 235 41.08 57.90 37.04
C LEU A 235 40.59 57.38 38.40
N GLY A 236 39.98 58.26 39.21
CA GLY A 236 39.32 57.91 40.47
C GLY A 236 37.84 57.56 40.31
N ASP A 237 37.17 57.22 41.43
CA ASP A 237 35.77 56.76 41.46
C ASP A 237 34.77 57.75 40.83
N LYS A 238 35.07 59.06 40.88
CA LYS A 238 34.21 60.10 40.30
C LYS A 238 34.28 60.13 38.76
N GLY A 239 35.47 60.02 38.17
CA GLY A 239 35.66 60.02 36.72
C GLY A 239 35.13 58.74 36.07
N SER A 240 35.31 57.60 36.72
CA SER A 240 34.80 56.32 36.26
C SER A 240 33.27 56.24 36.33
N ALA A 241 32.65 56.80 37.37
CA ALA A 241 31.19 56.95 37.47
C ALA A 241 30.63 57.92 36.42
N LEU A 242 31.34 59.00 36.08
CA LEU A 242 30.98 59.92 35.00
C LEU A 242 31.02 59.22 33.63
N LEU A 243 32.03 58.38 33.37
CA LEU A 243 32.13 57.59 32.14
C LEU A 243 30.99 56.56 32.02
N ALA A 244 30.66 55.87 33.11
CA ALA A 244 29.55 54.91 33.10
C ALA A 244 28.20 55.62 32.85
N ARG A 245 27.98 56.80 33.44
CA ARG A 245 26.80 57.64 33.14
C ARG A 245 26.79 58.17 31.71
N ALA A 246 27.94 58.56 31.16
CA ALA A 246 28.03 59.00 29.77
C ALA A 246 27.72 57.85 28.81
N LEU A 247 28.18 56.63 29.11
CA LEU A 247 27.86 55.42 28.35
C LEU A 247 26.37 55.08 28.46
N GLU A 248 25.80 55.12 29.66
CA GLU A 248 24.36 54.91 29.87
C GLU A 248 23.52 55.93 29.08
N SER A 249 23.88 57.22 29.15
CA SER A 249 23.21 58.30 28.38
C SER A 249 23.30 58.04 26.88
N LEU A 250 24.49 57.71 26.38
CA LEU A 250 24.70 57.46 24.96
C LEU A 250 23.90 56.23 24.49
N MET A 251 23.85 55.17 25.29
CA MET A 251 23.02 53.99 24.98
C MET A 251 21.52 54.32 25.01
N ALA A 252 21.07 55.14 25.96
CA ALA A 252 19.69 55.61 26.02
C ALA A 252 19.32 56.50 24.83
N ASP A 253 20.23 57.38 24.40
CA ASP A 253 20.04 58.24 23.22
C ASP A 253 19.97 57.42 21.94
N VAL A 254 20.82 56.40 21.80
CA VAL A 254 20.76 55.43 20.70
C VAL A 254 19.44 54.65 20.74
N ALA A 255 18.99 54.20 21.91
CA ALA A 255 17.75 53.46 22.08
C ALA A 255 16.51 54.34 21.74
N ALA A 256 16.51 55.61 22.13
CA ALA A 256 15.37 56.51 21.91
C ALA A 256 15.28 57.08 20.49
N ASN A 257 16.39 57.16 19.75
CA ASN A 257 16.44 57.74 18.41
C ASN A 257 16.70 56.69 17.31
N PRO A 258 15.67 56.28 16.55
CA PRO A 258 15.83 55.34 15.42
C PRO A 258 16.76 55.82 14.31
N GLN A 259 16.99 57.13 14.18
CA GLN A 259 17.84 57.75 13.15
C GLN A 259 19.27 58.04 13.67
N HIS A 260 19.64 57.49 14.82
CA HIS A 260 20.96 57.71 15.40
C HIS A 260 22.08 57.17 14.50
N ALA A 261 23.18 57.92 14.36
CA ALA A 261 24.31 57.55 13.49
C ALA A 261 24.91 56.16 13.81
N LEU A 262 24.92 55.78 15.10
CA LEU A 262 25.38 54.45 15.54
C LEU A 262 24.46 53.30 15.09
N ARG A 263 23.14 53.53 14.98
CA ARG A 263 22.21 52.51 14.42
C ARG A 263 22.49 52.30 12.95
N ALA A 264 22.70 53.38 12.19
CA ALA A 264 23.06 53.29 10.79
C ALA A 264 24.42 52.58 10.58
N GLN A 265 25.41 52.83 11.45
CA GLN A 265 26.68 52.10 11.41
C GLN A 265 26.52 50.61 11.76
N PHE A 266 25.65 50.28 12.70
CA PHE A 266 25.30 48.90 13.02
C PHE A 266 24.65 48.20 11.83
N ASP A 267 23.70 48.84 11.13
CA ASP A 267 23.07 48.30 9.92
C ASP A 267 24.11 47.97 8.84
N VAL A 268 25.00 48.93 8.55
CA VAL A 268 26.07 48.73 7.58
C VAL A 268 27.03 47.61 8.01
N ALA A 269 27.34 47.52 9.30
CA ALA A 269 28.20 46.46 9.83
C ALA A 269 27.55 45.08 9.71
N VAL A 270 26.26 44.95 10.03
CA VAL A 270 25.49 43.71 9.91
C VAL A 270 25.36 43.28 8.45
N GLN A 271 25.05 44.20 7.54
CA GLN A 271 24.96 43.91 6.10
C GLN A 271 26.31 43.47 5.53
N ARG A 272 27.39 44.18 5.86
CA ARG A 272 28.75 43.78 5.48
C ARG A 272 29.13 42.42 6.05
N PHE A 273 28.69 42.10 7.26
CA PHE A 273 28.92 40.79 7.87
C PHE A 273 28.17 39.67 7.12
N ILE A 274 26.91 39.90 6.73
CA ILE A 274 26.12 38.98 5.90
C ILE A 274 26.79 38.75 4.54
N GLU A 275 27.27 39.81 3.88
CA GLU A 275 28.01 39.70 2.62
C GLU A 275 29.28 38.88 2.78
N ARG A 276 30.06 39.14 3.83
CA ARG A 276 31.27 38.37 4.14
C ARG A 276 30.97 36.89 4.39
N LEU A 277 29.89 36.56 5.08
CA LEU A 277 29.45 35.16 5.24
C LEU A 277 29.13 34.47 3.90
N ARG A 278 28.78 35.22 2.83
CA ARG A 278 28.47 34.65 1.52
C ARG A 278 29.69 34.45 0.62
N SER A 279 30.69 35.33 0.72
CA SER A 279 31.75 35.43 -0.30
C SER A 279 33.18 35.37 0.24
N ASP A 280 33.39 35.45 1.56
CA ASP A 280 34.72 35.47 2.16
C ASP A 280 35.22 34.02 2.42
N PRO A 281 36.37 33.61 1.84
CA PRO A 281 36.92 32.27 2.03
C PRO A 281 37.22 31.92 3.50
N GLU A 282 37.47 32.91 4.35
CA GLU A 282 37.71 32.68 5.79
C GLU A 282 36.44 32.19 6.50
N TRP A 283 35.28 32.76 6.13
CA TRP A 283 33.98 32.40 6.71
C TRP A 283 33.46 31.09 6.15
N GLU A 284 33.73 30.80 4.87
CA GLU A 284 33.48 29.48 4.28
C GLU A 284 34.26 28.39 5.04
N ARG A 285 35.54 28.63 5.34
CA ARG A 285 36.36 27.72 6.15
C ARG A 285 35.81 27.51 7.56
N LYS A 286 35.37 28.58 8.24
CA LYS A 286 34.71 28.49 9.56
C LYS A 286 33.37 27.75 9.49
N GLY A 287 32.61 27.95 8.42
CA GLY A 287 31.37 27.21 8.15
C GLY A 287 31.65 25.72 7.99
N GLU A 288 32.70 25.35 7.26
CA GLU A 288 33.14 23.96 7.11
C GLU A 288 33.68 23.35 8.42
N GLU A 289 34.36 24.14 9.26
CA GLU A 289 34.76 23.69 10.61
C GLU A 289 33.52 23.38 11.48
N VAL A 290 32.53 24.26 11.51
CA VAL A 290 31.27 24.06 12.25
C VAL A 290 30.50 22.86 11.70
N ARG A 291 30.45 22.73 10.37
CA ARG A 291 29.82 21.59 9.70
C ARG A 291 30.49 20.27 10.07
N THR A 292 31.82 20.24 10.00
CA THR A 292 32.62 19.05 10.36
C THR A 292 32.44 18.69 11.83
N TRP A 293 32.40 19.69 12.71
CA TRP A 293 32.11 19.50 14.12
C TRP A 293 30.71 18.89 14.30
N LEU A 294 29.65 19.45 13.70
CA LEU A 294 28.29 18.91 13.78
C LEU A 294 28.14 17.48 13.25
N GLN A 295 28.94 17.09 12.25
CA GLN A 295 28.92 15.74 11.68
C GLN A 295 29.65 14.70 12.53
N THR A 296 30.74 15.11 13.17
CA THR A 296 31.69 14.21 13.83
C THR A 296 31.44 14.13 15.34
N ASP A 297 30.84 15.16 15.92
CA ASP A 297 30.65 15.25 17.34
C ASP A 297 29.63 14.22 17.86
N ALA A 298 30.04 13.48 18.88
CA ALA A 298 29.23 12.41 19.46
C ALA A 298 28.01 12.96 20.21
N THR A 299 28.05 14.20 20.71
CA THR A 299 26.93 14.83 21.42
C THR A 299 25.76 15.13 20.49
N VAL A 300 26.04 15.55 19.24
CA VAL A 300 25.00 15.76 18.22
C VAL A 300 24.33 14.44 17.87
N GLY A 301 25.11 13.36 17.73
CA GLY A 301 24.57 12.01 17.51
C GLY A 301 23.64 11.55 18.64
N GLY A 302 24.05 11.74 19.90
CA GLY A 302 23.23 11.41 21.08
C GLY A 302 21.97 12.27 21.21
N TYR A 303 22.04 13.55 20.85
CA TYR A 303 20.87 14.43 20.84
C TYR A 303 19.85 14.02 19.76
N VAL A 304 20.32 13.71 18.54
CA VAL A 304 19.46 13.19 17.45
C VAL A 304 18.80 11.86 17.85
N GLN A 305 19.53 10.99 18.53
CA GLN A 305 18.98 9.74 19.07
C GLN A 305 17.88 10.02 20.10
N THR A 306 18.12 10.94 21.04
CA THR A 306 17.12 11.30 22.06
C THR A 306 15.86 11.88 21.42
N LEU A 307 16.01 12.83 20.49
CA LEU A 307 14.89 13.39 19.73
C LEU A 307 14.08 12.33 18.99
N TRP A 308 14.75 11.33 18.42
CA TRP A 308 14.07 10.22 17.76
C TRP A 308 13.28 9.36 18.74
N LEU A 309 13.85 9.00 19.88
CA LEU A 309 13.18 8.22 20.91
C LEU A 309 11.98 8.97 21.49
N ASP A 310 12.12 10.27 21.74
CA ASP A 310 11.04 11.13 22.22
C ASP A 310 9.91 11.26 21.21
N LEU A 311 10.25 11.51 19.93
CA LEU A 311 9.28 11.58 18.83
C LEU A 311 8.53 10.26 18.69
N ARG A 312 9.25 9.13 18.73
CA ARG A 312 8.66 7.80 18.67
C ARG A 312 7.72 7.55 19.85
N GLY A 313 8.14 7.87 21.07
CA GLY A 313 7.31 7.69 22.26
C GLY A 313 6.08 8.61 22.25
N ALA A 314 6.19 9.82 21.69
CA ALA A 314 5.04 10.69 21.46
C ALA A 314 4.09 10.11 20.40
N LEU A 315 4.63 9.61 19.29
CA LEU A 315 3.84 9.00 18.22
C LEU A 315 3.13 7.73 18.68
N GLN A 316 3.80 6.84 19.42
CA GLN A 316 3.18 5.64 19.98
C GLN A 316 2.01 5.97 20.91
N ARG A 317 2.15 7.01 21.76
CA ARG A 317 1.06 7.48 22.62
C ARG A 317 -0.10 8.02 21.81
N ASP A 318 0.17 8.82 20.77
CA ASP A 318 -0.87 9.34 19.89
C ASP A 318 -1.62 8.22 19.15
N LEU A 319 -0.90 7.21 18.65
CA LEU A 319 -1.48 6.09 17.91
C LEU A 319 -2.33 5.16 18.80
N ALA A 320 -2.03 5.09 20.10
CA ALA A 320 -2.80 4.30 21.07
C ALA A 320 -4.05 5.04 21.56
N ASP A 321 -4.15 6.35 21.35
CA ASP A 321 -5.30 7.16 21.73
C ASP A 321 -6.48 6.90 20.77
N ALA A 322 -7.68 6.78 21.32
CA ALA A 322 -8.92 6.73 20.54
C ALA A 322 -9.13 8.03 19.73
N ASP A 323 -8.64 9.16 20.27
CA ASP A 323 -8.67 10.48 19.67
C ASP A 323 -7.27 10.91 19.17
N SER A 324 -6.60 10.04 18.40
CA SER A 324 -5.30 10.34 17.77
C SER A 324 -5.33 11.64 16.94
N VAL A 325 -4.33 12.50 17.14
CA VAL A 325 -4.06 13.70 16.33
C VAL A 325 -3.78 13.28 14.89
N LEU A 326 -2.99 12.22 14.69
CA LEU A 326 -2.68 11.70 13.36
C LEU A 326 -3.95 11.21 12.65
N ALA A 327 -4.84 10.47 13.33
CA ALA A 327 -6.12 10.07 12.76
C ALA A 327 -6.96 11.27 12.31
N ARG A 328 -7.06 12.31 13.14
CA ARG A 328 -7.78 13.54 12.78
C ARG A 328 -7.14 14.27 11.61
N GLN A 329 -5.81 14.36 11.57
CA GLN A 329 -5.11 15.05 10.49
C GLN A 329 -5.26 14.31 9.16
N VAL A 330 -5.14 12.98 9.18
CA VAL A 330 -5.41 12.12 8.02
C VAL A 330 -6.88 12.25 7.59
N GLY A 331 -7.82 12.28 8.53
CA GLY A 331 -9.23 12.51 8.24
C GLY A 331 -9.50 13.86 7.58
N LYS A 332 -8.87 14.95 8.07
CA LYS A 332 -8.96 16.29 7.46
C LYS A 332 -8.37 16.33 6.05
N LEU A 333 -7.21 15.70 5.84
CA LEU A 333 -6.60 15.59 4.51
C LEU A 333 -7.48 14.79 3.56
N GLY A 334 -8.08 13.69 4.03
CA GLY A 334 -9.03 12.89 3.27
C GLY A 334 -10.28 13.69 2.90
N LEU A 335 -10.83 14.48 3.83
CA LEU A 335 -11.97 15.35 3.55
C LEU A 335 -11.62 16.41 2.51
N TRP A 336 -10.51 17.13 2.70
CA TRP A 336 -10.03 18.13 1.75
C TRP A 336 -9.80 17.54 0.35
N LEU A 337 -9.23 16.33 0.27
CA LEU A 337 -9.05 15.63 -1.00
C LEU A 337 -10.40 15.27 -1.64
N GLY A 338 -11.35 14.79 -0.85
CA GLY A 338 -12.70 14.48 -1.31
C GLY A 338 -13.43 15.72 -1.85
N GLU A 339 -13.36 16.83 -1.15
CA GLU A 339 -13.92 18.12 -1.57
C GLU A 339 -13.24 18.65 -2.84
N SER A 340 -11.91 18.55 -2.93
CA SER A 340 -11.15 18.98 -4.10
C SER A 340 -11.49 18.15 -5.33
N LEU A 341 -11.61 16.82 -5.20
CA LEU A 341 -12.00 15.94 -6.30
C LEU A 341 -13.47 16.16 -6.69
N ALA A 342 -14.38 16.38 -5.74
CA ALA A 342 -15.78 16.65 -6.07
C ALA A 342 -15.98 18.02 -6.75
N GLY A 343 -15.19 19.03 -6.37
CA GLY A 343 -15.30 20.40 -6.87
C GLY A 343 -14.59 20.67 -8.19
N ASP A 344 -13.56 19.91 -8.55
CA ASP A 344 -12.72 20.17 -9.73
C ASP A 344 -12.75 18.99 -10.73
N ALA A 345 -13.43 19.21 -11.87
CA ALA A 345 -13.51 18.24 -12.96
C ALA A 345 -12.15 18.01 -13.66
N ALA A 346 -11.30 19.04 -13.76
CA ALA A 346 -9.97 18.91 -14.37
C ALA A 346 -9.04 18.08 -13.48
N LEU A 347 -9.13 18.25 -12.16
CA LEU A 347 -8.39 17.42 -11.19
C LEU A 347 -8.81 15.94 -11.27
N ARG A 348 -10.13 15.66 -11.34
CA ARG A 348 -10.63 14.29 -11.53
C ARG A 348 -10.11 13.65 -12.80
N GLN A 349 -10.17 14.38 -13.92
CA GLN A 349 -9.65 13.88 -15.19
C GLN A 349 -8.15 13.59 -15.10
N SER A 350 -7.37 14.51 -14.54
CA SER A 350 -5.93 14.32 -14.35
C SER A 350 -5.59 13.10 -13.50
N PHE A 351 -6.37 12.85 -12.43
CA PHE A 351 -6.24 11.68 -11.58
C PHE A 351 -6.56 10.38 -12.33
N ASN A 352 -7.67 10.35 -13.08
CA ASN A 352 -8.05 9.19 -13.89
C ASN A 352 -6.99 8.90 -14.97
N ASP A 353 -6.52 9.92 -15.70
CA ASP A 353 -5.46 9.78 -16.71
C ASP A 353 -4.13 9.29 -16.10
N ARG A 354 -3.86 9.63 -14.84
CA ARG A 354 -2.68 9.11 -14.12
C ARG A 354 -2.87 7.66 -13.69
N LEU A 355 -4.06 7.29 -13.20
CA LEU A 355 -4.39 5.91 -12.88
C LEU A 355 -4.36 5.01 -14.11
N GLU A 356 -4.84 5.48 -15.26
CA GLU A 356 -4.76 4.73 -16.53
C GLU A 356 -3.31 4.42 -16.87
N ARG A 357 -2.41 5.41 -16.84
CA ARG A 357 -0.98 5.20 -17.09
C ARG A 357 -0.34 4.23 -16.10
N TRP A 358 -0.69 4.34 -14.81
CA TRP A 358 -0.19 3.40 -13.80
C TRP A 358 -0.66 1.97 -14.08
N VAL A 359 -1.90 1.79 -14.54
CA VAL A 359 -2.40 0.47 -14.95
C VAL A 359 -1.70 -0.01 -16.20
N GLU A 360 -1.47 0.83 -17.20
CA GLU A 360 -0.70 0.45 -18.39
C GLU A 360 0.71 -0.06 -18.06
N ASP A 361 1.37 0.61 -17.12
CA ASP A 361 2.73 0.26 -16.69
C ASP A 361 2.77 -0.98 -15.78
N LEU A 362 1.84 -1.10 -14.81
CA LEU A 362 1.88 -2.13 -13.77
C LEU A 362 1.06 -3.39 -14.08
N ALA A 363 0.03 -3.30 -14.93
CA ALA A 363 -0.84 -4.43 -15.23
C ALA A 363 -0.08 -5.66 -15.76
N PRO A 364 0.92 -5.56 -16.65
CA PRO A 364 1.64 -6.74 -17.12
C PRO A 364 2.26 -7.57 -15.98
N ASP A 365 2.90 -6.90 -15.03
CA ASP A 365 3.56 -7.53 -13.88
C ASP A 365 2.54 -8.13 -12.91
N VAL A 366 1.47 -7.39 -12.59
CA VAL A 366 0.40 -7.86 -11.70
C VAL A 366 -0.32 -9.05 -12.32
N SER A 367 -0.65 -9.01 -13.62
CA SER A 367 -1.34 -10.08 -14.32
C SER A 367 -0.49 -11.34 -14.40
N ALA A 368 0.82 -11.20 -14.60
CA ALA A 368 1.75 -12.33 -14.54
C ALA A 368 1.82 -12.94 -13.13
N PHE A 369 1.93 -12.09 -12.10
CA PHE A 369 1.93 -12.53 -10.70
C PHE A 369 0.65 -13.28 -10.32
N ILE A 370 -0.52 -12.75 -10.68
CA ILE A 370 -1.81 -13.41 -10.40
C ILE A 370 -1.93 -14.72 -11.18
N ALA A 371 -1.51 -14.77 -12.44
CA ALA A 371 -1.51 -16.00 -13.23
C ALA A 371 -0.65 -17.09 -12.58
N GLN A 372 0.57 -16.72 -12.16
CA GLN A 372 1.46 -17.64 -11.45
C GLN A 372 0.83 -18.11 -10.14
N HIS A 373 0.22 -17.21 -9.37
CA HIS A 373 -0.45 -17.56 -8.12
C HIS A 373 -1.61 -18.54 -8.34
N ILE A 374 -2.42 -18.36 -9.40
CA ILE A 374 -3.50 -19.28 -9.77
C ILE A 374 -2.95 -20.65 -10.15
N GLU A 375 -1.92 -20.69 -11.01
CA GLU A 375 -1.29 -21.95 -11.42
C GLU A 375 -0.74 -22.72 -10.22
N GLU A 376 0.00 -22.04 -9.33
CA GLU A 376 0.54 -22.64 -8.12
C GLU A 376 -0.55 -23.11 -7.16
N THR A 377 -1.64 -22.36 -7.04
CA THR A 377 -2.77 -22.72 -6.18
C THR A 377 -3.45 -24.00 -6.67
N VAL A 378 -3.77 -24.07 -7.96
CA VAL A 378 -4.39 -25.27 -8.56
C VAL A 378 -3.44 -26.47 -8.47
N ARG A 379 -2.12 -26.27 -8.59
CA ARG A 379 -1.13 -27.34 -8.41
C ARG A 379 -1.06 -27.87 -6.98
N ARG A 380 -1.35 -27.04 -5.97
CA ARG A 380 -1.33 -27.44 -4.54
C ARG A 380 -2.61 -28.15 -4.09
N TRP A 381 -3.69 -28.09 -4.86
CA TRP A 381 -4.93 -28.79 -4.51
C TRP A 381 -4.79 -30.30 -4.60
N ASP A 382 -5.44 -31.00 -3.68
CA ASP A 382 -5.57 -32.44 -3.79
C ASP A 382 -6.40 -32.79 -5.03
N THR A 383 -5.91 -33.75 -5.80
CA THR A 383 -6.53 -34.17 -7.06
C THR A 383 -7.93 -34.75 -6.82
N GLU A 384 -8.15 -35.42 -5.68
CA GLU A 384 -9.46 -35.97 -5.32
C GLU A 384 -10.46 -34.85 -5.02
N GLU A 385 -10.07 -33.85 -4.23
CA GLU A 385 -10.91 -32.68 -3.92
C GLU A 385 -11.30 -31.90 -5.17
N MET A 386 -10.35 -31.62 -6.07
CA MET A 386 -10.63 -30.94 -7.34
C MET A 386 -11.60 -31.75 -8.21
N THR A 387 -11.38 -33.06 -8.30
CA THR A 387 -12.23 -33.96 -9.09
C THR A 387 -13.65 -33.97 -8.54
N ASP A 388 -13.82 -34.04 -7.22
CA ASP A 388 -15.13 -34.02 -6.56
C ASP A 388 -15.84 -32.69 -6.76
N LEU A 389 -15.13 -31.55 -6.66
CA LEU A 389 -15.70 -30.24 -6.94
C LEU A 389 -16.23 -30.12 -8.38
N ILE A 390 -15.47 -30.61 -9.36
CA ILE A 390 -15.90 -30.58 -10.77
C ILE A 390 -17.05 -31.55 -11.00
N GLU A 391 -17.01 -32.75 -10.40
CA GLU A 391 -18.08 -33.74 -10.51
C GLU A 391 -19.40 -33.24 -9.90
N VAL A 392 -19.36 -32.49 -8.81
CA VAL A 392 -20.55 -31.90 -8.19
C VAL A 392 -21.21 -30.86 -9.10
N ASN A 393 -20.40 -30.06 -9.80
CA ASN A 393 -20.90 -28.98 -10.64
C ASN A 393 -21.43 -29.46 -12.00
N ILE A 394 -20.79 -30.47 -12.61
CA ILE A 394 -21.11 -30.90 -13.99
C ILE A 394 -21.70 -32.32 -14.03
N GLY A 395 -21.54 -33.11 -12.96
CA GLY A 395 -21.89 -34.52 -12.96
C GLY A 395 -23.36 -34.81 -13.16
N LYS A 396 -24.27 -33.90 -12.76
CA LYS A 396 -25.72 -34.04 -13.03
C LYS A 396 -25.99 -34.08 -14.53
N ASP A 397 -25.40 -33.15 -15.27
CA ASP A 397 -25.59 -33.05 -16.72
C ASP A 397 -24.96 -34.24 -17.45
N LEU A 398 -23.83 -34.75 -16.93
CA LEU A 398 -23.22 -35.98 -17.44
C LEU A 398 -24.09 -37.23 -17.20
N GLN A 399 -24.88 -37.30 -16.11
CA GLN A 399 -25.82 -38.42 -15.93
C GLN A 399 -26.97 -38.38 -16.95
N TYR A 400 -27.38 -37.20 -17.43
CA TYR A 400 -28.37 -37.10 -18.51
C TYR A 400 -27.85 -37.68 -19.82
N ILE A 401 -26.55 -37.52 -20.12
CA ILE A 401 -25.93 -38.17 -21.29
C ILE A 401 -26.14 -39.69 -21.20
N ARG A 402 -25.92 -40.30 -20.04
CA ARG A 402 -26.12 -41.74 -19.83
C ARG A 402 -27.58 -42.19 -19.98
N ILE A 403 -28.54 -41.39 -19.51
CA ILE A 403 -29.97 -41.66 -19.72
C ILE A 403 -30.27 -41.60 -21.23
N ASN A 404 -29.80 -40.57 -21.91
CA ASN A 404 -29.98 -40.41 -23.35
C ASN A 404 -29.32 -41.55 -24.15
N GLY A 405 -28.12 -41.98 -23.77
CA GLY A 405 -27.45 -43.12 -24.40
C GLY A 405 -28.21 -44.43 -24.26
N THR A 406 -28.94 -44.61 -23.15
CA THR A 406 -29.83 -45.76 -22.98
C THR A 406 -31.00 -45.70 -23.96
N VAL A 407 -31.65 -44.53 -24.09
CA VAL A 407 -32.79 -44.31 -24.98
C VAL A 407 -32.38 -44.43 -26.45
N VAL A 408 -31.30 -43.75 -26.83
CA VAL A 408 -30.75 -43.78 -28.20
C VAL A 408 -30.25 -45.18 -28.54
N GLY A 409 -29.57 -45.86 -27.62
CA GLY A 409 -29.16 -47.26 -27.79
C GLY A 409 -30.36 -48.16 -28.08
N GLY A 410 -31.46 -48.00 -27.33
CA GLY A 410 -32.70 -48.75 -27.58
C GLY A 410 -33.33 -48.47 -28.95
N LEU A 411 -33.37 -47.21 -29.37
CA LEU A 411 -33.87 -46.82 -30.71
C LEU A 411 -33.00 -47.41 -31.82
N ILE A 412 -31.68 -47.40 -31.67
CA ILE A 412 -30.76 -48.03 -32.62
C ILE A 412 -30.99 -49.55 -32.65
N GLY A 413 -31.17 -50.18 -31.48
CA GLY A 413 -31.54 -51.60 -31.39
C GLY A 413 -32.83 -51.93 -32.13
N LEU A 414 -33.85 -51.08 -32.01
CA LEU A 414 -35.11 -51.22 -32.75
C LEU A 414 -34.88 -51.13 -34.27
N VAL A 415 -34.13 -50.13 -34.73
CA VAL A 415 -33.83 -49.94 -36.16
C VAL A 415 -33.04 -51.12 -36.72
N LEU A 416 -31.98 -51.56 -36.02
CA LEU A 416 -31.18 -52.72 -36.42
C LEU A 416 -32.01 -54.01 -36.44
N PHE A 417 -32.92 -54.18 -35.47
CA PHE A 417 -33.86 -55.28 -35.45
C PHE A 417 -34.81 -55.25 -36.66
N ALA A 418 -35.41 -54.09 -36.94
CA ALA A 418 -36.31 -53.91 -38.07
C ALA A 418 -35.63 -54.20 -39.41
N VAL A 419 -34.37 -53.77 -39.59
CA VAL A 419 -33.58 -54.06 -40.80
C VAL A 419 -33.21 -55.53 -40.89
N SER A 420 -32.71 -56.14 -39.81
CA SER A 420 -32.29 -57.55 -39.80
C SER A 420 -33.45 -58.53 -40.02
N HIS A 421 -34.65 -58.20 -39.54
CA HIS A 421 -35.85 -59.03 -39.68
C HIS A 421 -36.79 -58.54 -40.78
N ALA A 422 -36.36 -57.59 -41.62
CA ALA A 422 -37.19 -57.02 -42.69
C ALA A 422 -37.81 -58.09 -43.61
N GLY A 423 -37.05 -59.15 -43.92
CA GLY A 423 -37.54 -60.26 -44.75
C GLY A 423 -38.55 -61.19 -44.06
N GLU A 424 -38.52 -61.30 -42.74
CA GLU A 424 -39.52 -62.06 -41.95
C GLU A 424 -40.78 -61.22 -41.71
N ILE A 425 -40.60 -59.93 -41.44
CA ILE A 425 -41.69 -58.95 -41.31
C ILE A 425 -42.44 -58.82 -42.64
N TRP A 426 -41.72 -58.72 -43.77
CA TRP A 426 -42.32 -58.68 -45.10
C TRP A 426 -43.13 -59.95 -45.40
N ARG A 427 -42.61 -61.13 -45.08
CA ARG A 427 -43.33 -62.41 -45.24
C ARG A 427 -44.57 -62.49 -44.34
N ALA A 428 -44.52 -61.96 -43.13
CA ALA A 428 -45.66 -61.92 -42.21
C ALA A 428 -46.74 -60.89 -42.61
N VAL A 429 -46.36 -59.82 -43.32
CA VAL A 429 -47.28 -58.74 -43.75
C VAL A 429 -47.86 -58.99 -45.14
N VAL A 430 -47.11 -59.61 -46.05
CA VAL A 430 -47.52 -59.85 -47.45
C VAL A 430 -48.03 -61.29 -47.69
N GLY A 431 -47.68 -62.24 -46.81
CA GLY A 431 -48.10 -63.64 -46.92
C GLY A 431 -49.27 -64.04 -46.02
N GLY A 432 -50.04 -63.07 -45.51
CA GLY A 432 -51.27 -63.28 -44.74
C GLY A 432 -52.52 -63.31 -45.61
#